data_AF-A0A7Y2ATL7-F1
#
_entry.id   AF-A0A7Y2ATL7-F1
#
_cell.length_a   1.000
_cell.length_b   1.000
_cell.length_c   1.000
_cell.angle_alpha   90.00
_cell.angle_beta   90.00
_cell.angle_gamma   90.00
#
_symmetry.space_group_name_H-M   'P 1'
#
loop_
_entity.id
_entity.type
_entity.pdbx_description
1 polymer ?
#
loop_
_entity_poly.entity_id
_entity_poly.type
_entity_poly.pdbx_seq_one_letter_code
_entity_poly.pdbx_strand_id
1 'polypeptide(L)'
;INTDGNGRGFFNAGGSHSLQAMVQEVASSVTDPQTNVSVKERRIAAQMVRGGDDQFTLYALGSGSDYTPFIQHAGIASLNIGFGGENAGGEYHTIYDTYPHNKRFKDPEFAYGIALANTAGRIVLRMANADVLPFEFQQWHSTVSTYLKEVMDLTENMRKSVEKHNKLVAKNAFELAADPTKAFAKPVKKAPVPYLDFSPLQNSLSSLKTSIAAFANISMEKLSKRQQQDLNMKLIKMEQALTDSRGLPRRSWYKHQIYAPGFYTGYGVKTLPGVREAIEQENWEEVQQQIFVLSETLNQFNDHIKGMNQIGDSK
;
A
#
# COMPACT_ATOMS: atom_id res chain seq x y z
N ILE A 1 1.82 -12.53 -8.94
CA ILE A 1 0.77 -12.84 -7.93
C ILE A 1 1.43 -13.81 -6.96
N ASN A 2 1.47 -13.46 -5.68
CA ASN A 2 2.10 -14.23 -4.62
C ASN A 2 1.04 -14.80 -3.69
N THR A 3 1.27 -16.01 -3.23
CA THR A 3 0.56 -16.61 -2.10
C THR A 3 1.56 -17.47 -1.35
N ASP A 4 1.65 -17.27 -0.04
CA ASP A 4 2.69 -17.85 0.81
C ASP A 4 2.03 -18.60 1.96
N GLY A 5 1.31 -17.87 2.81
CA GLY A 5 0.44 -18.45 3.84
C GLY A 5 -1.02 -18.56 3.39
N ASN A 6 -1.69 -19.63 3.81
CA ASN A 6 -3.13 -19.81 3.68
C ASN A 6 -3.72 -20.54 4.88
N GLY A 7 -4.96 -20.23 5.22
CA GLY A 7 -5.73 -21.00 6.18
C GLY A 7 -7.14 -20.46 6.35
N ARG A 8 -7.85 -21.01 7.33
CA ARG A 8 -9.27 -20.73 7.54
C ARG A 8 -9.54 -19.29 7.96
N GLY A 9 -10.50 -18.64 7.32
CA GLY A 9 -11.03 -17.33 7.73
C GLY A 9 -11.29 -16.36 6.59
N PHE A 10 -10.80 -15.13 6.73
CA PHE A 10 -11.13 -14.01 5.84
C PHE A 10 -10.12 -13.88 4.70
N PHE A 11 -10.59 -13.42 3.54
CA PHE A 11 -9.72 -13.10 2.41
C PHE A 11 -8.87 -11.86 2.70
N ASN A 12 -7.55 -11.99 2.60
CA ASN A 12 -6.61 -10.88 2.73
C ASN A 12 -5.89 -10.69 1.40
N ALA A 13 -5.91 -9.46 0.89
CA ALA A 13 -5.24 -9.10 -0.34
C ALA A 13 -4.50 -7.77 -0.17
N GLY A 14 -3.23 -7.75 -0.55
CA GLY A 14 -2.41 -6.56 -0.61
C GLY A 14 -1.67 -6.48 -1.92
N GLY A 15 -1.28 -5.28 -2.34
CA GLY A 15 -0.64 -5.13 -3.64
C GLY A 15 -0.60 -3.72 -4.18
N SER A 16 -0.27 -3.67 -5.47
CA SER A 16 -0.46 -2.49 -6.30
C SER A 16 -1.93 -2.08 -6.29
N HIS A 17 -2.23 -0.89 -5.76
CA HIS A 17 -3.61 -0.39 -5.69
C HIS A 17 -4.27 -0.20 -7.06
N SER A 18 -3.47 -0.13 -8.12
CA SER A 18 -3.95 -0.13 -9.50
C SER A 18 -4.66 -1.43 -9.92
N LEU A 19 -4.50 -2.51 -9.15
CA LEU A 19 -5.20 -3.80 -9.34
C LEU A 19 -6.44 -3.95 -8.45
N GLN A 20 -6.74 -2.96 -7.60
CA GLN A 20 -7.78 -3.08 -6.57
C GLN A 20 -9.16 -3.36 -7.15
N ALA A 21 -9.57 -2.65 -8.20
CA ALA A 21 -10.87 -2.86 -8.85
C ALA A 21 -11.05 -4.31 -9.33
N MET A 22 -10.04 -4.84 -10.03
CA MET A 22 -10.05 -6.23 -10.48
C MET A 22 -10.12 -7.23 -9.33
N VAL A 23 -9.34 -7.01 -8.26
CA VAL A 23 -9.38 -7.90 -7.07
C VAL A 23 -10.72 -7.83 -6.36
N GLN A 24 -11.34 -6.65 -6.25
CA GLN A 24 -12.68 -6.49 -5.70
C GLN A 24 -13.72 -7.29 -6.48
N GLU A 25 -13.67 -7.24 -7.81
CA GLU A 25 -14.59 -8.01 -8.67
C GLU A 25 -14.38 -9.52 -8.50
N VAL A 26 -13.13 -9.98 -8.47
CA VAL A 26 -12.84 -11.41 -8.20
C VAL A 26 -13.35 -11.81 -6.83
N ALA A 27 -13.06 -11.03 -5.78
CA ALA A 27 -13.49 -11.30 -4.41
C ALA A 27 -15.02 -11.30 -4.27
N SER A 28 -15.74 -10.54 -5.11
CA SER A 28 -17.20 -10.56 -5.17
C SER A 28 -17.74 -11.86 -5.80
N SER A 29 -16.96 -12.48 -6.70
CA SER A 29 -17.35 -13.68 -7.45
C SER A 29 -16.99 -15.01 -6.78
N VAL A 30 -16.15 -15.00 -5.76
CA VAL A 30 -15.73 -16.21 -5.04
C VAL A 30 -16.57 -16.34 -3.77
N THR A 31 -17.24 -17.48 -3.63
CA THR A 31 -18.01 -17.85 -2.44
C THR A 31 -17.09 -18.28 -1.32
N ASP A 32 -17.29 -17.73 -0.12
CA ASP A 32 -16.65 -18.21 1.10
C ASP A 32 -17.22 -19.59 1.48
N PRO A 33 -16.35 -20.58 1.76
CA PRO A 33 -16.79 -21.96 1.95
C PRO A 33 -17.52 -22.23 3.27
N GLN A 34 -17.52 -21.32 4.25
CA GLN A 34 -18.19 -21.53 5.54
C GLN A 34 -19.45 -20.69 5.71
N THR A 35 -19.47 -19.47 5.17
CA THR A 35 -20.62 -18.55 5.33
C THR A 35 -21.49 -18.46 4.08
N ASN A 36 -21.09 -19.05 2.95
CA ASN A 36 -21.80 -19.04 1.66
C ASN A 36 -22.10 -17.64 1.08
N VAL A 37 -21.49 -16.59 1.63
CA VAL A 37 -21.49 -15.23 1.04
C VAL A 37 -20.24 -15.04 0.18
N SER A 38 -20.10 -13.92 -0.52
CA SER A 38 -18.84 -13.63 -1.22
C SER A 38 -17.68 -13.42 -0.23
N VAL A 39 -16.46 -13.76 -0.63
CA VAL A 39 -15.27 -13.52 0.22
C VAL A 39 -15.02 -12.03 0.44
N LYS A 40 -15.45 -11.16 -0.49
CA LYS A 40 -15.48 -9.70 -0.32
C LYS A 40 -16.43 -9.31 0.82
N GLU A 41 -17.67 -9.75 0.77
CA GLU A 41 -18.70 -9.44 1.78
C GLU A 41 -18.26 -9.89 3.17
N ARG A 42 -17.76 -11.12 3.29
CA ARG A 42 -17.26 -11.62 4.57
C ARG A 42 -16.09 -10.79 5.10
N ARG A 43 -15.17 -10.36 4.23
CA ARG A 43 -14.02 -9.53 4.62
C ARG A 43 -14.43 -8.12 5.08
N ILE A 44 -15.43 -7.52 4.42
CA ILE A 44 -15.99 -6.22 4.82
C ILE A 44 -16.71 -6.35 6.17
N ALA A 45 -17.56 -7.37 6.35
CA ALA A 45 -18.25 -7.60 7.62
C ALA A 45 -17.27 -7.73 8.80
N ALA A 46 -16.18 -8.49 8.61
CA ALA A 46 -15.13 -8.64 9.61
C ALA A 46 -14.40 -7.32 9.93
N GLN A 47 -14.21 -6.45 8.93
CA GLN A 47 -13.60 -5.14 9.09
C GLN A 47 -14.46 -4.20 9.93
N MET A 48 -15.75 -4.12 9.60
CA MET A 48 -16.71 -3.24 10.28
C MET A 48 -16.84 -3.59 11.76
N VAL A 49 -16.89 -4.89 12.10
CA VAL A 49 -16.91 -5.36 13.49
C VAL A 49 -15.64 -4.97 14.25
N ARG A 50 -14.50 -4.81 13.56
CA ARG A 50 -13.22 -4.37 14.13
C ARG A 50 -13.05 -2.85 14.13
N GLY A 51 -14.09 -2.08 13.80
CA GLY A 51 -14.08 -0.62 13.78
C GLY A 51 -13.51 0.00 12.50
N GLY A 52 -13.34 -0.80 11.44
CA GLY A 52 -13.02 -0.28 10.11
C GLY A 52 -14.26 0.15 9.33
N ASP A 53 -14.04 0.63 8.11
CA ASP A 53 -15.10 1.06 7.19
C ASP A 53 -15.76 -0.12 6.44
N ASP A 54 -16.75 0.23 5.60
CA ASP A 54 -17.50 -0.70 4.75
C ASP A 54 -16.86 -0.94 3.38
N GLN A 55 -15.56 -0.63 3.22
CA GLN A 55 -14.85 -0.71 1.94
C GLN A 55 -13.90 -1.90 1.87
N PHE A 56 -13.82 -2.53 0.70
CA PHE A 56 -12.77 -3.49 0.40
C PHE A 56 -11.56 -2.77 -0.17
N THR A 57 -10.44 -2.77 0.56
CA THR A 57 -9.20 -2.14 0.13
C THR A 57 -8.05 -3.14 0.12
N LEU A 58 -7.13 -2.98 -0.84
CA LEU A 58 -5.85 -3.67 -0.76
C LEU A 58 -5.01 -3.02 0.35
N TYR A 59 -4.27 -3.82 1.11
CA TYR A 59 -3.20 -3.27 1.95
C TYR A 59 -1.93 -3.01 1.11
N ALA A 60 -1.14 -2.02 1.49
CA ALA A 60 0.15 -1.75 0.84
C ALA A 60 1.17 -2.84 1.17
N LEU A 61 1.95 -3.27 0.17
CA LEU A 61 2.97 -4.31 0.36
C LEU A 61 4.25 -3.74 0.98
N GLY A 62 4.61 -4.32 2.13
CA GLY A 62 5.92 -4.16 2.77
C GLY A 62 6.86 -5.23 2.26
N SER A 63 7.50 -6.00 3.14
CA SER A 63 8.27 -7.18 2.74
C SER A 63 7.72 -8.44 3.43
N GLY A 64 8.50 -9.52 3.45
CA GLY A 64 8.13 -10.76 4.13
C GLY A 64 7.61 -11.86 3.22
N SER A 65 7.69 -11.70 1.90
CA SER A 65 7.51 -12.78 0.93
C SER A 65 8.14 -12.41 -0.43
N ASP A 66 8.01 -13.30 -1.42
CA ASP A 66 8.69 -13.25 -2.72
C ASP A 66 8.23 -12.12 -3.63
N TYR A 67 7.12 -11.43 -3.32
CA TYR A 67 6.70 -10.25 -4.08
C TYR A 67 7.66 -9.05 -3.93
N THR A 68 8.51 -9.05 -2.90
CA THR A 68 9.43 -7.94 -2.55
C THR A 68 10.27 -7.46 -3.75
N PRO A 69 11.10 -8.31 -4.41
CA PRO A 69 11.90 -7.89 -5.56
C PRO A 69 11.05 -7.44 -6.76
N PHE A 70 9.85 -7.99 -6.96
CA PHE A 70 9.01 -7.63 -8.10
C PHE A 70 8.48 -6.20 -7.96
N ILE A 71 7.81 -5.88 -6.85
CA ILE A 71 7.21 -4.56 -6.68
C ILE A 71 8.24 -3.49 -6.31
N GLN A 72 9.11 -3.77 -5.34
CA GLN A 72 9.95 -2.70 -4.78
C GLN A 72 11.25 -2.45 -5.52
N HIS A 73 11.77 -3.45 -6.23
CA HIS A 73 13.00 -3.30 -6.99
C HIS A 73 12.73 -3.18 -8.50
N ALA A 74 11.95 -4.09 -9.06
CA ALA A 74 11.71 -4.14 -10.51
C ALA A 74 10.55 -3.24 -10.99
N GLY A 75 9.72 -2.74 -10.09
CA GLY A 75 8.54 -1.95 -10.43
C GLY A 75 7.50 -2.76 -11.20
N ILE A 76 7.30 -4.02 -10.82
CA ILE A 76 6.29 -4.92 -11.42
C ILE A 76 5.08 -4.95 -10.49
N ALA A 77 3.91 -4.62 -11.05
CA ALA A 77 2.67 -4.65 -10.30
C ALA A 77 2.44 -6.03 -9.67
N SER A 78 2.21 -6.07 -8.37
CA SER A 78 2.22 -7.30 -7.59
C SER A 78 1.04 -7.39 -6.64
N LEU A 79 0.65 -8.62 -6.33
CA LEU A 79 -0.38 -8.96 -5.36
C LEU A 79 0.16 -10.01 -4.41
N ASN A 80 -0.22 -9.92 -3.14
CA ASN A 80 -0.09 -10.98 -2.15
C ASN A 80 -1.49 -11.32 -1.63
N ILE A 81 -1.90 -12.58 -1.79
CA ILE A 81 -3.25 -13.03 -1.45
C ILE A 81 -3.22 -14.30 -0.60
N GLY A 82 -4.19 -14.42 0.30
CA GLY A 82 -4.35 -15.58 1.16
C GLY A 82 -5.59 -15.47 2.04
N PHE A 83 -6.02 -16.58 2.61
CA PHE A 83 -7.05 -16.60 3.65
C PHE A 83 -6.43 -16.79 5.03
N GLY A 84 -7.10 -16.29 6.06
CA GLY A 84 -6.70 -16.55 7.44
C GLY A 84 -7.44 -15.71 8.47
N GLY A 85 -6.96 -15.79 9.71
CA GLY A 85 -7.50 -15.05 10.85
C GLY A 85 -8.48 -15.85 11.71
N GLU A 86 -8.76 -17.10 11.36
CA GLU A 86 -9.54 -18.04 12.18
C GLU A 86 -8.82 -19.40 12.38
N ASN A 87 -7.53 -19.44 12.04
CA ASN A 87 -6.64 -20.60 12.09
C ASN A 87 -5.45 -20.33 13.04
N ALA A 88 -5.75 -19.85 14.25
CA ALA A 88 -4.79 -19.35 15.25
C ALA A 88 -3.47 -20.14 15.30
N GLY A 89 -2.35 -19.42 15.39
CA GLY A 89 -0.98 -19.89 15.17
C GLY A 89 -0.23 -20.48 16.38
N GLY A 90 1.08 -20.62 16.21
CA GLY A 90 2.06 -21.08 17.21
C GLY A 90 3.18 -21.94 16.60
N GLU A 91 2.94 -22.47 15.40
CA GLU A 91 3.78 -23.45 14.70
C GLU A 91 4.70 -22.85 13.63
N TYR A 92 4.52 -21.58 13.26
CA TYR A 92 5.28 -20.92 12.20
C TYR A 92 6.79 -21.06 12.39
N HIS A 93 7.49 -21.53 11.35
CA HIS A 93 8.94 -21.81 11.36
C HIS A 93 9.38 -22.79 12.47
N THR A 94 8.51 -23.70 12.89
CA THR A 94 8.83 -24.77 13.85
C THR A 94 8.65 -26.15 13.22
N ILE A 95 9.17 -27.19 13.89
CA ILE A 95 8.94 -28.59 13.52
C ILE A 95 7.48 -29.05 13.68
N TYR A 96 6.62 -28.20 14.26
CA TYR A 96 5.19 -28.51 14.45
C TYR A 96 4.32 -28.09 13.27
N ASP A 97 4.87 -27.33 12.32
CA ASP A 97 4.21 -27.02 11.05
C ASP A 97 4.22 -28.26 10.14
N THR A 98 3.19 -29.08 10.31
CA THR A 98 3.09 -30.42 9.73
C THR A 98 1.72 -30.64 9.12
N TYR A 99 1.63 -31.55 8.15
CA TYR A 99 0.35 -31.92 7.53
C TYR A 99 -0.74 -32.31 8.56
N PRO A 100 -0.46 -33.16 9.57
CA PRO A 100 -1.46 -33.47 10.60
C PRO A 100 -1.93 -32.25 11.39
N HIS A 101 -1.02 -31.31 11.69
CA HIS A 101 -1.38 -30.06 12.37
C HIS A 101 -2.33 -29.22 11.50
N ASN A 102 -2.01 -29.05 10.21
CA ASN A 102 -2.86 -28.32 9.28
C ASN A 102 -4.25 -28.95 9.14
N LYS A 103 -4.30 -30.27 8.88
CA LYS A 103 -5.55 -31.03 8.71
C LYS A 103 -6.41 -31.06 9.97
N ARG A 104 -5.82 -30.96 11.16
CA ARG A 104 -6.59 -31.01 12.42
C ARG A 104 -7.05 -29.65 12.90
N PHE A 105 -6.24 -28.61 12.71
CA PHE A 105 -6.45 -27.33 13.40
C PHE A 105 -6.54 -26.11 12.48
N LYS A 106 -5.98 -26.16 11.26
CA LYS A 106 -5.87 -24.98 10.39
C LYS A 106 -6.99 -24.90 9.38
N ASP A 107 -7.12 -25.92 8.53
CA ASP A 107 -8.17 -26.00 7.51
C ASP A 107 -8.58 -27.48 7.33
N PRO A 108 -9.43 -28.02 8.24
CA PRO A 108 -9.71 -29.45 8.26
C PRO A 108 -10.33 -30.01 6.99
N GLU A 109 -11.08 -29.21 6.23
CA GLU A 109 -11.69 -29.67 4.97
C GLU A 109 -10.89 -29.23 3.74
N PHE A 110 -9.75 -28.57 3.91
CA PHE A 110 -8.99 -27.90 2.84
C PHE A 110 -9.82 -26.91 2.00
N ALA A 111 -10.95 -26.46 2.53
CA ALA A 111 -11.92 -25.67 1.79
C ALA A 111 -11.35 -24.28 1.46
N TYR A 112 -10.47 -23.74 2.31
CA TYR A 112 -9.78 -22.48 2.04
C TYR A 112 -8.59 -22.63 1.10
N GLY A 113 -8.00 -23.82 1.01
CA GLY A 113 -7.09 -24.15 -0.09
C GLY A 113 -7.79 -24.06 -1.45
N ILE A 114 -9.00 -24.61 -1.56
CA ILE A 114 -9.83 -24.52 -2.76
C ILE A 114 -10.26 -23.06 -3.04
N ALA A 115 -10.71 -22.34 -2.01
CA ALA A 115 -11.08 -20.93 -2.15
C ALA A 115 -9.91 -20.08 -2.66
N LEU A 116 -8.71 -20.26 -2.10
CA LEU A 116 -7.49 -19.60 -2.57
C LEU A 116 -7.18 -19.93 -4.03
N ALA A 117 -7.20 -21.21 -4.40
CA ALA A 117 -6.94 -21.63 -5.77
C ALA A 117 -7.95 -21.01 -6.76
N ASN A 118 -9.23 -20.94 -6.37
CA ASN A 118 -10.29 -20.31 -7.16
C ASN A 118 -10.06 -18.79 -7.30
N THR A 119 -9.74 -18.10 -6.21
CA THR A 119 -9.41 -16.66 -6.23
C THR A 119 -8.18 -16.36 -7.08
N ALA A 120 -7.07 -17.05 -6.83
CA ALA A 120 -5.82 -16.87 -7.56
C ALA A 120 -5.98 -17.20 -9.05
N GLY A 121 -6.64 -18.32 -9.37
CA GLY A 121 -6.92 -18.74 -10.73
C GLY A 121 -7.75 -17.71 -11.51
N ARG A 122 -8.78 -17.13 -10.89
CA ARG A 122 -9.58 -16.06 -11.50
C ARG A 122 -8.77 -14.79 -11.77
N ILE A 123 -7.90 -14.39 -10.85
CA ILE A 123 -6.99 -13.25 -11.05
C ILE A 123 -6.05 -13.54 -12.23
N VAL A 124 -5.42 -14.72 -12.27
CA VAL A 124 -4.53 -15.13 -13.36
C VAL A 124 -5.27 -15.10 -14.69
N LEU A 125 -6.45 -15.73 -14.78
CA LEU A 125 -7.22 -15.80 -16.01
C LEU A 125 -7.68 -14.42 -16.48
N ARG A 126 -8.08 -13.54 -15.56
CA ARG A 126 -8.45 -12.15 -15.89
C ARG A 126 -7.29 -11.34 -16.42
N MET A 127 -6.09 -11.50 -15.85
CA MET A 127 -4.90 -10.81 -16.34
C MET A 127 -4.40 -11.37 -17.67
N ALA A 128 -4.40 -12.71 -17.82
CA ALA A 128 -3.81 -13.39 -18.97
C ALA A 128 -4.70 -13.34 -20.23
N ASN A 129 -6.01 -13.23 -20.08
CA ASN A 129 -6.98 -13.22 -21.20
C ASN A 129 -7.63 -11.85 -21.42
N ALA A 130 -7.12 -10.78 -20.80
CA ALA A 130 -7.68 -9.46 -20.99
C ALA A 130 -7.32 -8.91 -22.38
N ASP A 131 -8.30 -8.42 -23.13
CA ASP A 131 -8.03 -7.63 -24.34
C ASP A 131 -7.25 -6.35 -23.98
N VAL A 132 -7.65 -5.71 -22.87
CA VAL A 132 -6.93 -4.62 -22.20
C VAL A 132 -6.73 -4.97 -20.74
N LEU A 133 -5.50 -4.81 -20.23
CA LEU A 133 -5.15 -5.15 -18.85
C LEU A 133 -6.01 -4.36 -17.84
N PRO A 134 -6.57 -5.02 -16.81
CA PRO A 134 -7.60 -4.45 -15.94
C PRO A 134 -7.01 -3.57 -14.82
N PHE A 135 -6.16 -2.61 -15.19
CA PHE A 135 -5.63 -1.61 -14.27
C PHE A 135 -6.59 -0.41 -14.16
N GLU A 136 -6.77 0.09 -12.94
CA GLU A 136 -7.65 1.22 -12.62
C GLU A 136 -6.88 2.21 -11.74
N PHE A 137 -6.97 3.52 -12.02
CA PHE A 137 -6.11 4.51 -11.38
C PHE A 137 -6.84 5.49 -10.45
N GLN A 138 -8.17 5.59 -10.49
CA GLN A 138 -8.96 6.46 -9.61
C GLN A 138 -8.86 6.00 -8.15
N GLN A 139 -9.00 4.69 -7.90
CA GLN A 139 -8.84 4.12 -6.56
C GLN A 139 -7.40 4.26 -6.08
N TRP A 140 -6.43 4.00 -6.96
CA TRP A 140 -5.01 4.22 -6.67
C TRP A 140 -4.73 5.68 -6.27
N HIS A 141 -5.29 6.65 -7.00
CA HIS A 141 -5.11 8.09 -6.72
C HIS A 141 -5.70 8.47 -5.36
N SER A 142 -6.90 7.98 -5.04
CA SER A 142 -7.54 8.20 -3.74
C SER A 142 -6.68 7.66 -2.58
N THR A 143 -6.11 6.46 -2.76
CA THR A 143 -5.23 5.84 -1.77
C THR A 143 -3.94 6.62 -1.58
N VAL A 144 -3.25 7.01 -2.66
CA VAL A 144 -2.00 7.80 -2.56
C VAL A 144 -2.26 9.18 -1.97
N SER A 145 -3.40 9.80 -2.27
CA SER A 145 -3.83 11.06 -1.66
C SER A 145 -4.04 10.92 -0.15
N THR A 146 -4.60 9.80 0.30
CA THR A 146 -4.71 9.48 1.73
C THR A 146 -3.34 9.37 2.38
N TYR A 147 -2.37 8.68 1.75
CA TYR A 147 -1.02 8.59 2.29
C TYR A 147 -0.33 9.95 2.40
N LEU A 148 -0.50 10.84 1.42
CA LEU A 148 0.04 12.20 1.51
C LEU A 148 -0.58 12.96 2.69
N LYS A 149 -1.91 12.85 2.86
CA LYS A 149 -2.60 13.45 4.01
C LYS A 149 -2.04 12.93 5.33
N GLU A 150 -1.85 11.62 5.47
CA GLU A 150 -1.26 11.03 6.68
C GLU A 150 0.15 11.56 6.98
N VAL A 151 0.97 11.73 5.95
CA VAL A 151 2.33 12.28 6.08
C VAL A 151 2.28 13.76 6.51
N MET A 152 1.37 14.55 5.96
CA MET A 152 1.15 15.93 6.40
C MET A 152 0.64 15.98 7.84
N ASP A 153 -0.33 15.15 8.19
CA ASP A 153 -0.89 15.05 9.55
C ASP A 153 0.17 14.61 10.57
N LEU A 154 1.11 13.75 10.18
CA LEU A 154 2.25 13.36 11.02
C LEU A 154 3.06 14.58 11.44
N THR A 155 3.43 15.46 10.50
CA THR A 155 4.21 16.68 10.81
C THR A 155 3.45 17.63 11.72
N GLU A 156 2.14 17.77 11.51
CA GLU A 156 1.27 18.60 12.33
C GLU A 156 1.14 18.07 13.76
N ASN A 157 0.98 16.75 13.90
CA ASN A 157 0.92 16.10 15.20
C ASN A 157 2.25 16.18 15.94
N MET A 158 3.38 16.07 15.24
CA MET A 158 4.71 16.28 15.83
C MET A 158 4.87 17.71 16.37
N ARG A 159 4.47 18.74 15.59
CA ARG A 159 4.45 20.14 16.07
C ARG A 159 3.66 20.30 17.35
N LYS A 160 2.40 19.86 17.37
CA LYS A 160 1.52 19.92 18.56
C LYS A 160 2.13 19.21 19.76
N SER A 161 2.77 18.07 19.55
CA SER A 161 3.44 17.30 20.60
C SER A 161 4.64 18.06 21.19
N VAL A 162 5.48 18.65 20.32
CA VAL A 162 6.63 19.48 20.75
C VAL A 162 6.17 20.72 21.51
N GLU A 163 5.15 21.43 21.04
CA GLU A 163 4.60 22.60 21.73
C GLU A 163 4.07 22.23 23.13
N LYS A 164 3.31 21.13 23.22
CA LYS A 164 2.79 20.61 24.49
C LYS A 164 3.94 20.24 25.44
N HIS A 165 4.93 19.50 24.96
CA HIS A 165 6.12 19.13 25.75
C HIS A 165 6.88 20.36 26.25
N ASN A 166 7.18 21.31 25.37
CA ASN A 166 7.92 22.52 25.71
C ASN A 166 7.16 23.41 26.70
N LYS A 167 5.83 23.46 26.62
CA LYS A 167 4.97 24.13 27.61
C LYS A 167 5.07 23.47 28.99
N LEU A 168 5.12 22.14 29.06
CA LEU A 168 5.31 21.41 30.32
C LEU A 168 6.71 21.65 30.91
N VAL A 169 7.76 21.63 30.09
CA VAL A 169 9.13 21.96 30.52
C VAL A 169 9.19 23.40 31.05
N ALA A 170 8.61 24.37 30.33
CA ALA A 170 8.63 25.78 30.73
C ALA A 170 7.89 26.05 32.06
N LYS A 171 6.86 25.25 32.38
CA LYS A 171 6.11 25.33 33.64
C LYS A 171 6.74 24.53 34.79
N ASN A 172 7.92 23.96 34.59
CA ASN A 172 8.55 23.00 35.52
C ASN A 172 7.64 21.82 35.90
N ALA A 173 6.65 21.51 35.05
CA ALA A 173 5.56 20.59 35.42
C ALA A 173 6.06 19.16 35.65
N PHE A 174 7.07 18.72 34.90
CA PHE A 174 7.64 17.38 35.06
C PHE A 174 8.38 17.22 36.39
N GLU A 175 9.12 18.23 36.82
CA GLU A 175 9.87 18.18 38.09
C GLU A 175 8.92 18.28 39.28
N LEU A 176 7.93 19.18 39.21
CA LEU A 176 6.90 19.31 40.24
C LEU A 176 6.03 18.06 40.39
N ALA A 177 5.85 17.28 39.32
CA ALA A 177 5.09 16.03 39.32
C ALA A 177 5.95 14.78 39.60
N ALA A 178 7.28 14.90 39.63
CA ALA A 178 8.18 13.78 39.89
C ALA A 178 8.23 13.45 41.39
N ASP A 179 8.49 12.18 41.70
CA ASP A 179 8.73 11.70 43.07
C ASP A 179 10.09 12.22 43.56
N PRO A 180 10.16 13.07 44.60
CA PRO A 180 11.41 13.67 45.08
C PRO A 180 12.41 12.64 45.63
N THR A 181 11.96 11.42 45.94
CA THR A 181 12.82 10.35 46.49
C THR A 181 13.54 9.55 45.41
N LYS A 182 13.20 9.76 44.13
CA LYS A 182 13.76 9.01 43.01
C LYS A 182 14.63 9.89 42.14
N ALA A 183 15.69 9.30 41.59
CA ALA A 183 16.51 9.96 40.58
C ALA A 183 15.66 10.30 39.36
N PHE A 184 15.70 11.57 38.96
CA PHE A 184 14.88 12.10 37.87
C PHE A 184 15.77 12.85 36.87
N ALA A 185 15.73 12.43 35.60
CA ALA A 185 16.40 13.14 34.53
C ALA A 185 15.53 14.31 34.06
N LYS A 186 16.00 15.54 34.27
CA LYS A 186 15.24 16.73 33.90
C LYS A 186 15.03 16.81 32.38
N PRO A 187 13.76 16.84 31.91
CA PRO A 187 13.50 16.94 30.48
C PRO A 187 13.91 18.31 29.96
N VAL A 188 14.54 18.30 28.79
CA VAL A 188 14.92 19.51 28.05
C VAL A 188 13.84 19.87 27.02
N LYS A 189 13.84 21.14 26.58
CA LYS A 189 12.98 21.57 25.47
C LYS A 189 13.43 20.86 24.19
N LYS A 190 12.44 20.41 23.41
CA LYS A 190 12.64 19.86 22.07
C LYS A 190 12.73 20.99 21.05
N ALA A 191 13.50 20.79 19.98
CA ALA A 191 13.57 21.72 18.86
C ALA A 191 12.18 21.84 18.18
N PRO A 192 11.81 23.03 17.66
CA PRO A 192 10.57 23.18 16.92
C PRO A 192 10.61 22.37 15.62
N VAL A 193 9.49 21.76 15.26
CA VAL A 193 9.33 21.09 13.96
C VAL A 193 8.98 22.15 12.90
N PRO A 194 9.77 22.28 11.81
CA PRO A 194 9.56 23.32 10.82
C PRO A 194 8.28 23.09 9.99
N TYR A 195 7.84 24.14 9.29
CA TYR A 195 6.88 23.98 8.20
C TYR A 195 7.62 23.50 6.95
N LEU A 196 7.04 22.50 6.28
CA LEU A 196 7.61 21.87 5.10
C LEU A 196 6.75 22.21 3.89
N ASP A 197 7.36 22.35 2.72
CA ASP A 197 6.64 22.67 1.50
C ASP A 197 6.19 21.38 0.77
N PHE A 198 4.93 21.00 1.00
CA PHE A 198 4.28 19.88 0.31
C PHE A 198 3.62 20.28 -1.02
N SER A 199 3.67 21.56 -1.42
CA SER A 199 2.99 22.04 -2.62
C SER A 199 3.42 21.32 -3.90
N PRO A 200 4.68 20.88 -4.10
CA PRO A 200 5.04 20.10 -5.30
C PRO A 200 4.24 18.79 -5.40
N LEU A 201 4.09 18.06 -4.30
CA LEU A 201 3.33 16.79 -4.27
C LEU A 201 1.83 17.03 -4.47
N GLN A 202 1.29 18.06 -3.82
CA GLN A 202 -0.12 18.42 -3.97
C GLN A 202 -0.44 18.80 -5.43
N ASN A 203 0.44 19.58 -6.07
CA ASN A 203 0.30 19.96 -7.47
C ASN A 203 0.42 18.74 -8.41
N SER A 204 1.40 17.85 -8.18
CA SER A 204 1.57 16.61 -8.94
C SER A 204 0.32 15.73 -8.86
N LEU A 205 -0.22 15.49 -7.65
CA LEU A 205 -1.43 14.69 -7.48
C LEU A 205 -2.68 15.36 -8.07
N SER A 206 -2.78 16.69 -7.98
CA SER A 206 -3.88 17.44 -8.60
C SER A 206 -3.86 17.30 -10.13
N SER A 207 -2.70 17.48 -10.76
CA SER A 207 -2.54 17.30 -12.21
C SER A 207 -2.81 15.85 -12.64
N LEU A 208 -2.29 14.89 -11.89
CA LEU A 208 -2.46 13.47 -12.14
C LEU A 208 -3.94 13.05 -12.08
N LYS A 209 -4.74 13.63 -11.18
CA LYS A 209 -6.18 13.40 -11.09
C LYS A 209 -6.89 13.67 -12.42
N THR A 210 -6.53 14.77 -13.10
CA THR A 210 -7.10 15.13 -14.40
C THR A 210 -6.75 14.11 -15.48
N SER A 211 -5.48 13.68 -15.57
CA SER A 211 -5.05 12.67 -16.54
C SER A 211 -5.70 11.31 -16.30
N ILE A 212 -5.85 10.91 -15.03
CA ILE A 212 -6.54 9.68 -14.63
C ILE A 212 -8.03 9.74 -15.00
N ALA A 213 -8.69 10.89 -14.80
CA ALA A 213 -10.08 11.05 -15.20
C ALA A 213 -10.25 10.94 -16.73
N ALA A 214 -9.31 11.50 -17.51
CA ALA A 214 -9.30 11.31 -18.96
C ALA A 214 -9.08 9.85 -19.35
N PHE A 215 -8.17 9.13 -18.68
CA PHE A 215 -7.94 7.70 -18.90
C PHE A 215 -9.20 6.86 -18.65
N ALA A 216 -9.90 7.14 -17.55
CA ALA A 216 -11.14 6.44 -17.18
C ALA A 216 -12.28 6.61 -18.20
N ASN A 217 -12.23 7.67 -19.03
CA ASN A 217 -13.23 7.93 -20.06
C ASN A 217 -12.92 7.23 -21.40
N ILE A 218 -11.78 6.56 -21.54
CA ILE A 218 -11.43 5.81 -22.76
C ILE A 218 -12.38 4.63 -22.89
N SER A 219 -13.10 4.55 -24.02
CA SER A 219 -13.95 3.40 -24.35
C SER A 219 -13.09 2.23 -24.82
N MET A 220 -12.62 1.40 -23.89
CA MET A 220 -11.72 0.26 -24.19
C MET A 220 -12.28 -0.69 -25.27
N GLU A 221 -13.60 -0.90 -25.28
CA GLU A 221 -14.36 -1.70 -26.26
C GLU A 221 -14.26 -1.18 -27.71
N LYS A 222 -13.98 0.12 -27.88
CA LYS A 222 -13.91 0.78 -29.19
C LYS A 222 -12.49 0.84 -29.75
N LEU A 223 -11.49 0.43 -28.97
CA LEU A 223 -10.10 0.41 -29.41
C LEU A 223 -9.88 -0.71 -30.43
N SER A 224 -9.18 -0.39 -31.52
CA SER A 224 -8.70 -1.43 -32.44
C SER A 224 -7.71 -2.37 -31.73
N LYS A 225 -7.53 -3.59 -32.24
CA LYS A 225 -6.55 -4.55 -31.68
C LYS A 225 -5.13 -3.97 -31.54
N ARG A 226 -4.72 -3.11 -32.47
CA ARG A 226 -3.42 -2.42 -32.41
C ARG A 226 -3.37 -1.43 -31.25
N GLN A 227 -4.41 -0.61 -31.07
CA GLN A 227 -4.50 0.32 -29.94
C GLN A 227 -4.53 -0.42 -28.60
N GLN A 228 -5.24 -1.55 -28.51
CA GLN A 228 -5.26 -2.39 -27.31
C GLN A 228 -3.84 -2.92 -26.98
N GLN A 229 -3.10 -3.41 -27.99
CA GLN A 229 -1.71 -3.85 -27.81
C GLN A 229 -0.78 -2.72 -27.37
N ASP A 230 -0.85 -1.56 -28.02
CA ASP A 230 -0.05 -0.38 -27.68
C ASP A 230 -0.36 0.11 -26.25
N LEU A 231 -1.63 0.07 -25.85
CA LEU A 231 -2.07 0.41 -24.51
C LEU A 231 -1.54 -0.60 -23.47
N ASN A 232 -1.65 -1.90 -23.73
CA ASN A 232 -1.14 -2.95 -22.84
C ASN A 232 0.38 -2.82 -22.61
N MET A 233 1.14 -2.48 -23.66
CA MET A 233 2.59 -2.23 -23.54
C MET A 233 2.91 -1.06 -22.61
N LYS A 234 2.03 -0.06 -22.51
CA LYS A 234 2.16 1.03 -21.54
C LYS A 234 1.68 0.61 -20.16
N LEU A 235 0.55 -0.09 -20.05
CA LEU A 235 -0.02 -0.55 -18.78
C LEU A 235 0.96 -1.46 -18.01
N ILE A 236 1.65 -2.38 -18.69
CA ILE A 236 2.65 -3.26 -18.05
C ILE A 236 3.78 -2.48 -17.39
N LYS A 237 4.11 -1.29 -17.91
CA LYS A 237 5.20 -0.44 -17.41
C LYS A 237 4.75 0.62 -16.41
N MET A 238 3.46 0.69 -16.07
CA MET A 238 2.94 1.78 -15.23
C MET A 238 3.55 1.77 -13.82
N GLU A 239 3.79 0.60 -13.24
CA GLU A 239 4.36 0.51 -11.88
C GLU A 239 5.87 0.84 -11.89
N GLN A 240 6.55 0.62 -13.02
CA GLN A 240 7.95 1.02 -13.19
C GLN A 240 8.10 2.55 -13.16
N ALA A 241 7.10 3.29 -13.65
CA ALA A 241 7.07 4.74 -13.57
C ALA A 241 6.89 5.28 -12.13
N LEU A 242 6.66 4.40 -11.15
CA LEU A 242 6.64 4.73 -9.71
C LEU A 242 7.98 4.42 -9.00
N THR A 243 9.03 4.11 -9.77
CA THR A 243 10.37 3.78 -9.25
C THR A 243 11.39 4.89 -9.56
N ASP A 244 12.35 5.07 -8.65
CA ASP A 244 13.52 5.91 -8.86
C ASP A 244 14.79 5.05 -8.91
N SER A 245 15.61 5.24 -9.94
CA SER A 245 16.86 4.49 -10.15
C SER A 245 17.90 4.67 -9.03
N ARG A 246 17.89 5.82 -8.34
CA ARG A 246 18.74 6.12 -7.18
C ARG A 246 18.35 5.30 -5.95
N GLY A 247 17.09 4.86 -5.90
CA GLY A 247 16.50 4.15 -4.78
C GLY A 247 16.21 5.03 -3.56
N LEU A 248 15.77 4.40 -2.49
CA LEU A 248 15.44 5.07 -1.23
C LEU A 248 16.70 5.36 -0.40
N PRO A 249 16.73 6.48 0.38
CA PRO A 249 17.83 6.78 1.28
C PRO A 249 18.16 5.61 2.21
N ARG A 250 19.47 5.35 2.41
CA ARG A 250 20.03 4.25 3.22
C ARG A 250 19.75 2.82 2.71
N ARG A 251 18.91 2.66 1.69
CA ARG A 251 18.48 1.34 1.19
C ARG A 251 18.15 1.39 -0.31
N SER A 252 19.14 1.82 -1.10
CA SER A 252 19.00 2.08 -2.55
C SER A 252 18.55 0.87 -3.38
N TRP A 253 18.61 -0.35 -2.83
CA TRP A 253 18.03 -1.52 -3.47
C TRP A 253 16.50 -1.41 -3.61
N TYR A 254 15.81 -0.75 -2.67
CA TYR A 254 14.39 -0.45 -2.80
C TYR A 254 14.22 0.82 -3.64
N LYS A 255 13.54 0.70 -4.77
CA LYS A 255 13.40 1.77 -5.77
C LYS A 255 12.01 2.39 -5.83
N HIS A 256 10.99 1.66 -5.36
CA HIS A 256 9.61 2.10 -5.43
C HIS A 256 9.30 3.25 -4.46
N GLN A 257 8.73 4.34 -4.97
CA GLN A 257 8.56 5.59 -4.21
C GLN A 257 7.23 5.67 -3.44
N ILE A 258 6.26 4.80 -3.73
CA ILE A 258 4.98 4.73 -3.00
C ILE A 258 4.98 3.70 -1.86
N TYR A 259 5.59 2.52 -2.05
CA TYR A 259 5.57 1.41 -1.10
C TYR A 259 6.97 0.85 -0.88
N ALA A 260 7.38 0.66 0.37
CA ALA A 260 8.56 -0.13 0.71
C ALA A 260 8.46 -0.64 2.16
N PRO A 261 9.17 -1.72 2.56
CA PRO A 261 9.33 -2.02 3.98
C PRO A 261 9.99 -0.84 4.67
N GLY A 262 9.61 -0.55 5.92
CA GLY A 262 10.29 0.49 6.69
C GLY A 262 11.64 0.01 7.22
N PHE A 263 12.58 0.95 7.36
CA PHE A 263 13.93 0.67 7.84
C PHE A 263 13.94 -0.01 9.22
N TYR A 264 13.03 0.38 10.11
CA TYR A 264 12.92 -0.15 11.48
C TYR A 264 11.67 -1.02 11.72
N THR A 265 10.82 -1.24 10.72
CA THR A 265 9.55 -1.99 10.88
C THR A 265 9.63 -3.41 10.35
N GLY A 266 10.80 -3.85 9.87
CA GLY A 266 10.99 -5.16 9.27
C GLY A 266 10.07 -5.34 8.06
N TYR A 267 9.12 -6.28 8.13
CA TYR A 267 8.15 -6.53 7.06
C TYR A 267 7.07 -5.47 6.93
N GLY A 268 6.85 -4.63 7.96
CA GLY A 268 5.83 -3.59 7.94
C GLY A 268 6.12 -2.54 6.87
N VAL A 269 5.09 -2.21 6.08
CA VAL A 269 5.17 -1.21 5.00
C VAL A 269 5.28 0.21 5.55
N LYS A 270 6.05 1.05 4.86
CA LYS A 270 6.00 2.51 4.92
C LYS A 270 5.45 3.01 3.58
N THR A 271 4.40 3.80 3.65
CA THR A 271 3.81 4.50 2.50
C THR A 271 4.49 5.85 2.32
N LEU A 272 4.78 6.20 1.07
CA LEU A 272 5.62 7.35 0.70
C LEU A 272 6.95 7.33 1.49
N PRO A 273 7.69 6.21 1.47
CA PRO A 273 8.74 5.89 2.44
C PRO A 273 9.83 6.97 2.54
N GLY A 274 10.31 7.53 1.42
CA GLY A 274 11.35 8.57 1.44
C GLY A 274 10.95 9.79 2.27
N VAL A 275 9.72 10.29 2.07
CA VAL A 275 9.21 11.47 2.79
C VAL A 275 8.86 11.10 4.24
N ARG A 276 8.11 10.01 4.43
CA ARG A 276 7.63 9.60 5.76
C ARG A 276 8.79 9.29 6.70
N GLU A 277 9.77 8.52 6.25
CA GLU A 277 10.89 8.13 7.10
C GLU A 277 11.81 9.31 7.40
N ALA A 278 12.03 10.24 6.46
CA ALA A 278 12.78 11.45 6.73
C ALA A 278 12.13 12.33 7.81
N ILE A 279 10.78 12.41 7.84
CA ILE A 279 10.03 13.09 8.92
C ILE A 279 10.20 12.34 10.25
N GLU A 280 10.07 11.02 10.24
CA GLU A 280 10.23 10.19 11.45
C GLU A 280 11.66 10.28 12.04
N GLN A 281 12.67 10.56 11.20
CA GLN A 281 14.04 10.81 11.64
C GLN A 281 14.35 12.28 11.96
N GLU A 282 13.36 13.17 11.86
CA GLU A 282 13.53 14.62 12.04
C GLU A 282 14.62 15.23 11.12
N ASN A 283 14.90 14.59 9.97
CA ASN A 283 15.88 15.06 9.00
C ASN A 283 15.20 15.96 7.96
N TRP A 284 14.94 17.20 8.36
CA TRP A 284 14.13 18.16 7.58
C TRP A 284 14.69 18.47 6.19
N GLU A 285 16.02 18.44 6.03
CA GLU A 285 16.66 18.62 4.71
C GLU A 285 16.34 17.45 3.78
N GLU A 286 16.48 16.20 4.28
CA GLU A 286 16.10 15.00 3.52
C GLU A 286 14.59 14.98 3.23
N VAL A 287 13.75 15.48 4.13
CA VAL A 287 12.30 15.59 3.85
C VAL A 287 12.04 16.41 2.58
N GLN A 288 12.64 17.59 2.47
CA GLN A 288 12.41 18.44 1.29
C GLN A 288 12.99 17.83 0.01
N GLN A 289 14.15 17.16 0.11
CA GLN A 289 14.73 16.42 -1.02
C GLN A 289 13.82 15.28 -1.47
N GLN A 290 13.27 14.50 -0.54
CA GLN A 290 12.40 13.37 -0.87
C GLN A 290 11.02 13.81 -1.35
N ILE A 291 10.50 14.96 -0.90
CA ILE A 291 9.31 15.59 -1.48
C ILE A 291 9.53 15.89 -2.97
N PHE A 292 10.69 16.43 -3.32
CA PHE A 292 11.03 16.72 -4.71
C PHE A 292 11.14 15.43 -5.55
N VAL A 293 11.88 14.42 -5.07
CA VAL A 293 12.03 13.12 -5.76
C VAL A 293 10.67 12.45 -6.00
N LEU A 294 9.80 12.43 -4.98
CA LEU A 294 8.46 11.85 -5.13
C LEU A 294 7.59 12.67 -6.08
N SER A 295 7.70 14.01 -6.10
CA SER A 295 6.99 14.86 -7.05
C SER A 295 7.44 14.60 -8.49
N GLU A 296 8.75 14.48 -8.73
CA GLU A 296 9.29 14.09 -10.04
C GLU A 296 8.74 12.73 -10.48
N THR A 297 8.72 11.74 -9.58
CA THR A 297 8.19 10.40 -9.85
C THR A 297 6.70 10.46 -10.23
N LEU A 298 5.89 11.21 -9.47
CA LEU A 298 4.47 11.38 -9.77
C LEU A 298 4.22 12.13 -11.08
N ASN A 299 5.09 13.09 -11.44
CA ASN A 299 5.03 13.78 -12.72
C ASN A 299 5.37 12.84 -13.89
N GLN A 300 6.40 12.00 -13.75
CA GLN A 300 6.74 10.98 -14.74
C GLN A 300 5.59 9.97 -14.92
N PHE A 301 4.99 9.51 -13.82
CA PHE A 301 3.81 8.65 -13.87
C PHE A 301 2.64 9.37 -14.56
N ASN A 302 2.41 10.66 -14.28
CA ASN A 302 1.39 11.46 -14.95
C ASN A 302 1.62 11.55 -16.47
N ASP A 303 2.85 11.78 -16.91
CA ASP A 303 3.19 11.82 -18.33
C ASP A 303 3.01 10.43 -18.99
N HIS A 304 3.28 9.36 -18.25
CA HIS A 304 2.96 7.99 -18.70
C HIS A 304 1.45 7.78 -18.89
N ILE A 305 0.60 8.24 -17.95
CA ILE A 305 -0.87 8.22 -18.10
C ILE A 305 -1.31 9.07 -19.31
N LYS A 306 -0.79 10.28 -19.49
CA LYS A 306 -1.12 11.13 -20.66
C LYS A 306 -0.76 10.42 -21.98
N GLY A 307 0.36 9.71 -22.01
CA GLY A 307 0.75 8.90 -23.16
C GLY A 307 -0.21 7.72 -23.45
N MET A 308 -0.94 7.22 -22.45
CA MET A 308 -2.03 6.25 -22.66
C MET A 308 -3.30 6.93 -23.18
N ASN A 309 -3.61 8.14 -22.70
CA ASN A 309 -4.78 8.89 -23.17
C ASN A 309 -4.75 9.18 -24.67
N GLN A 310 -3.58 9.48 -25.22
CA GLN A 310 -3.39 9.73 -26.66
C GLN A 310 -3.76 8.54 -27.56
N ILE A 311 -3.73 7.31 -27.03
CA ILE A 311 -4.12 6.10 -27.78
C ILE A 311 -5.63 6.08 -28.02
N GLY A 312 -6.42 6.55 -27.04
CA GLY A 312 -7.88 6.63 -27.13
C GLY A 312 -8.38 7.72 -28.08
N ASP A 313 -7.58 8.77 -28.29
CA ASP A 313 -7.93 9.92 -29.13
C ASP A 313 -7.57 9.73 -30.61
N SER A 314 -6.74 8.72 -30.93
CA SER A 314 -6.32 8.42 -32.30
C SER A 314 -7.46 7.74 -33.06
N LYS A 315 -8.23 8.53 -33.82
CA LYS A 315 -9.25 8.06 -34.78
C LYS A 315 -8.62 7.58 -36.09
#